data_AF-A0A0M3HLH9-F1
#
_entry.id   AF-A0A0M3HLH9-F1
#
_cell.length_a   1.000
_cell.length_b   1.000
_cell.length_c   1.000
_cell.angle_alpha   90.00
_cell.angle_beta   90.00
_cell.angle_gamma   90.00
#
_symmetry.space_group_name_H-M   'P 1'
#
loop_
_entity.id
_entity.type
_entity.pdbx_description
1 polymer ?
#
loop_
_entity_poly.entity_id
_entity_poly.type
_entity_poly.pdbx_seq_one_letter_code
_entity_poly.pdbx_strand_id
1 'polypeptide(L)' 'MAYIETSNLDGESNLKIRQALPCSASAIKNQNIEDLIASESTVECDPPSGAIYEFKGVINIKKSFTMKPAGSDEVLT' A
#
# COMPACT_ATOMS: atom_id res chain seq x y z
N MET A 1 9.47 4.20 -4.82
CA MET A 1 9.12 5.49 -4.20
C MET A 1 8.37 6.33 -5.21
N ALA A 2 7.40 7.10 -4.75
CA ALA A 2 6.60 8.00 -5.58
C ALA A 2 6.56 9.40 -4.95
N TYR A 3 6.43 10.41 -5.79
CA TYR A 3 6.23 11.81 -5.40
C TYR A 3 4.83 12.22 -5.86
N ILE A 4 4.04 12.78 -4.95
CA ILE A 4 2.63 13.12 -5.19
C ILE A 4 2.42 14.60 -4.89
N GLU A 5 1.77 15.30 -5.81
CA GLU A 5 1.28 16.66 -5.57
C GLU A 5 -0.09 16.60 -4.87
N THR A 6 -0.24 17.34 -3.78
CA THR A 6 -1.48 17.39 -2.97
C THR A 6 -2.12 18.78 -2.92
N SER A 7 -1.71 19.70 -3.79
CA SER A 7 -2.19 21.09 -3.83
C SER A 7 -3.71 21.23 -3.86
N ASN A 8 -4.42 20.32 -4.54
CA ASN A 8 -5.88 20.30 -4.59
C ASN A 8 -6.55 19.67 -3.36
N LEU A 9 -5.81 18.95 -2.51
CA LEU A 9 -6.32 18.29 -1.31
C LEU A 9 -6.08 19.14 -0.06
N ASP A 10 -4.88 19.68 0.12
CA ASP A 10 -4.48 20.43 1.32
C ASP A 10 -3.94 21.85 1.04
N GLY A 11 -3.84 22.26 -0.23
CA GLY A 11 -3.30 23.56 -0.61
C GLY A 11 -1.77 23.64 -0.57
N GLU A 12 -1.08 22.54 -0.28
CA GLU A 12 0.38 22.53 -0.26
C GLU A 12 0.97 22.34 -1.67
N SER A 13 1.97 23.16 -2.02
CA SER A 13 2.69 23.07 -3.31
C SER A 13 3.86 22.08 -3.30
N ASN A 14 4.21 21.55 -2.13
CA ASN A 14 5.33 20.63 -1.98
C ASN A 14 4.96 19.21 -2.43
N LEU A 15 5.91 18.50 -3.03
CA LEU A 15 5.74 17.09 -3.35
C LEU A 15 5.86 16.23 -2.10
N LYS A 16 4.84 15.41 -1.84
CA LYS A 16 4.82 14.43 -0.74
C LYS A 16 5.43 13.12 -1.21
N ILE A 17 6.35 12.57 -0.42
CA ILE A 17 6.99 11.28 -0.69
C ILE A 17 6.08 10.17 -0.15
N ARG A 18 5.77 9.18 -0.99
CA ARG A 18 5.06 7.95 -0.59
C ARG A 18 5.85 6.72 -1.03
N GLN A 19 5.78 5.68 -0.22
CA GLN A 19 6.49 4.43 -0.44
C GLN A 19 5.50 3.26 -0.45
N ALA A 20 5.71 2.31 -1.36
CA ALA A 20 4.96 1.07 -1.39
C ALA A 20 5.32 0.20 -0.17
N LEU A 21 4.38 -0.61 0.30
CA LEU A 21 4.64 -1.57 1.37
C LEU A 21 5.79 -2.51 0.96
N PRO A 22 6.67 -2.92 1.90
CA PRO A 22 7.77 -3.83 1.59
C PRO A 22 7.30 -5.11 0.89
N CYS A 23 6.14 -5.63 1.30
CA CYS A 23 5.55 -6.84 0.74
C CYS A 23 5.09 -6.70 -0.72
N SER A 24 4.80 -5.49 -1.21
CA SER A 24 4.36 -5.26 -2.60
C SER A 24 5.39 -4.51 -3.45
N ALA A 25 6.41 -3.91 -2.83
CA ALA A 25 7.40 -3.07 -3.51
C ALA A 25 8.21 -3.80 -4.58
N SER A 26 8.32 -5.12 -4.53
CA SER A 26 9.04 -5.94 -5.52
C SER A 26 8.18 -6.34 -6.73
N ALA A 27 6.88 -6.01 -6.75
CA ALA A 27 5.97 -6.25 -7.86
C ALA A 27 6.17 -5.25 -9.02
N ILE A 28 7.39 -5.18 -9.54
CA ILE A 28 7.79 -4.28 -10.64
C ILE A 28 7.94 -5.00 -11.98
N LYS A 29 7.91 -6.34 -11.98
CA LYS A 29 8.00 -7.19 -13.18
C LYS A 29 6.61 -7.75 -13.48
N ASN A 30 6.29 -7.92 -14.77
CA ASN A 30 4.99 -8.44 -15.22
C ASN A 30 4.59 -9.74 -14.51
N GLN A 31 5.51 -10.69 -14.37
CA GLN A 31 5.23 -11.96 -13.66
C GLN A 31 4.80 -11.74 -12.21
N ASN A 32 5.51 -10.89 -11.47
CA ASN A 32 5.20 -10.61 -10.06
C ASN A 32 3.85 -9.89 -9.92
N ILE A 33 3.47 -9.10 -10.92
CA ILE A 33 2.17 -8.40 -10.97
C ILE A 33 1.05 -9.41 -11.21
N GLU A 34 1.23 -10.32 -12.17
CA GLU A 34 0.27 -11.40 -12.45
C GLU A 34 0.06 -12.29 -11.22
N ASP A 35 1.14 -12.63 -10.51
CA ASP A 35 1.09 -13.41 -9.27
C ASP A 35 0.33 -12.67 -8.16
N LEU A 36 0.56 -11.35 -8.03
CA LEU A 36 -0.17 -10.52 -7.07
C LEU A 36 -1.66 -10.43 -7.42
N ILE A 37 -2.01 -10.30 -8.70
CA ILE A 37 -3.42 -10.30 -9.13
C ILE A 37 -4.06 -11.67 -8.85
N ALA A 38 -3.35 -12.76 -9.13
CA ALA A 38 -3.81 -14.14 -8.90
C ALA A 38 -3.78 -14.57 -7.41
N SER A 39 -3.32 -13.70 -6.51
CA SER A 39 -3.19 -13.99 -5.08
C SER A 39 -4.49 -13.86 -4.29
N GLU A 40 -5.56 -13.34 -4.90
CA GLU A 40 -6.84 -13.06 -4.22
C GLU A 40 -6.66 -12.27 -2.91
N SER A 41 -5.69 -11.34 -2.92
CA SER A 41 -5.41 -10.47 -1.79
C SER A 41 -6.61 -9.60 -1.43
N THR A 42 -6.81 -9.37 -0.14
CA THR A 42 -7.85 -8.46 0.37
C THR A 42 -7.24 -7.31 1.14
N VAL A 43 -7.90 -6.16 1.14
CA VAL A 43 -7.56 -5.03 1.99
C VAL A 43 -8.75 -4.76 2.88
N GLU A 44 -8.53 -4.77 4.18
CA GLU A 44 -9.50 -4.35 5.19
C GLU A 44 -9.10 -2.97 5.68
N CYS A 45 -10.03 -2.02 5.71
CA CYS A 45 -9.74 -0.64 6.09
C CYS A 45 -10.92 0.03 6.76
N ASP A 46 -10.63 1.16 7.40
CA ASP A 46 -11.64 2.01 8.02
C ASP A 46 -12.64 2.54 6.97
N PRO A 47 -13.90 2.77 7.37
CA PRO A 47 -14.90 3.37 6.48
C PRO A 47 -14.50 4.79 6.04
N PRO A 48 -15.09 5.31 4.94
CA PRO A 48 -14.79 6.65 4.45
C PRO A 48 -14.92 7.70 5.56
N SER A 49 -13.86 8.49 5.75
CA SER A 49 -13.80 9.55 6.76
C SER A 49 -13.27 10.85 6.16
N GLY A 50 -13.46 11.97 6.88
CA GLY A 50 -12.88 13.26 6.51
C GLY A 50 -11.40 13.42 6.89
N ALA A 51 -10.74 12.38 7.41
CA ALA A 51 -9.35 12.43 7.82
C ALA A 51 -8.42 12.33 6.61
N ILE A 52 -8.18 13.45 5.93
CA ILE A 52 -7.40 13.50 4.68
C ILE A 52 -5.91 13.16 4.84
N TYR A 53 -5.41 13.06 6.07
CA TYR A 53 -4.00 12.77 6.38
C TYR A 53 -3.76 11.37 6.92
N GLU A 54 -4.81 10.60 7.20
CA GLU A 54 -4.70 9.31 7.88
C GLU A 54 -5.48 8.25 7.10
N PHE A 55 -4.84 7.10 6.86
CA PHE A 55 -5.51 5.94 6.31
C PHE A 55 -5.12 4.72 7.12
N LYS A 56 -6.12 4.01 7.66
CA LYS A 56 -5.90 2.76 8.39
C LYS A 56 -6.43 1.58 7.63
N GLY A 57 -5.57 0.60 7.43
CA GLY A 57 -5.94 -0.68 6.85
C GLY A 57 -4.86 -1.74 6.97
N VAL A 58 -5.25 -2.97 6.66
CA VAL A 58 -4.39 -4.14 6.64
C VAL A 58 -4.57 -4.84 5.31
N ILE A 59 -3.46 -5.16 4.65
CA ILE A 59 -3.46 -5.97 3.43
C ILE A 59 -3.18 -7.43 3.77
N ASN A 60 -4.04 -8.32 3.28
CA ASN A 60 -3.94 -9.77 3.44
C ASN A 60 -3.63 -10.41 2.09
N ILE A 61 -2.41 -10.93 1.91
CA ILE A 61 -1.97 -11.54 0.66
C ILE A 61 -2.05 -13.06 0.78
N LYS A 62 -3.03 -13.70 0.08
CA LYS A 62 -3.40 -15.12 0.31
C LYS A 62 -2.54 -16.15 -0.45
N LYS A 63 -1.62 -15.73 -1.30
CA LYS A 63 -0.57 -16.59 -1.84
C LYS A 63 0.77 -16.11 -1.35
N SER A 64 1.71 -17.04 -1.18
CA SER A 64 3.08 -16.76 -0.77
C SER A 64 3.81 -15.91 -1.81
N PHE A 65 3.48 -14.62 -1.86
CA PHE A 65 4.43 -13.58 -2.19
C PHE A 65 5.39 -13.46 -0.99
N THR A 66 6.04 -14.57 -0.64
CA THR A 66 6.88 -14.66 0.55
C THR A 66 8.25 -15.07 0.11
N MET A 67 9.21 -14.18 0.32
CA MET A 67 10.52 -14.62 0.77
C MET A 67 10.70 -14.17 2.21
N LYS A 68 10.41 -15.13 3.11
CA LYS A 68 10.73 -15.23 4.55
C LYS A 68 10.09 -14.24 5.56
N PRO A 69 9.96 -14.67 6.84
CA PRO A 69 8.97 -14.16 7.77
C PRO A 69 9.49 -12.94 8.50
N ALA A 70 8.72 -11.85 8.48
CA ALA A 70 8.78 -10.84 9.52
C ALA A 70 7.41 -10.86 10.19
N GLY A 71 7.41 -11.15 11.49
CA GLY A 71 6.19 -11.18 12.27
C GLY A 71 5.52 -9.82 12.36
N SER A 72 4.28 -9.87 12.86
CA SER A 72 3.34 -8.78 13.16
C SER A 72 2.71 -8.05 11.97
N ASP A 73 1.38 -8.07 11.96
CA ASP A 73 0.46 -7.18 11.23
C ASP A 73 1.09 -5.84 10.80
N GLU A 74 1.17 -5.62 9.49
CA GLU A 74 1.56 -4.32 8.95
C GLU A 74 0.31 -3.42 8.87
N VAL A 75 0.22 -2.48 9.81
CA VAL A 75 -0.80 -1.42 9.83
C VAL A 75 -0.42 -0.35 8.81
N LEU A 76 -1.30 -0.08 7.85
CA LEU A 76 -1.24 1.13 7.03
C LEU A 76 -1.59 2.32 7.94
N THR A 77 -0.75 3.37 7.95
CA THR A 77 -1.01 4.67 8.61
C THR A 77 -0.93 5.79 7.58
#